data_AF-A0AA38WWJ1-F1
#
_entry.id   AF-A0AA38WWJ1-F1
#
_cell.length_a   1.000
_cell.length_b   1.000
_cell.length_c   1.000
_cell.angle_alpha   90.00
_cell.angle_beta   90.00
_cell.angle_gamma   90.00
#
_symmetry.space_group_name_H-M   'P 1'
#
loop_
_entity.id
_entity.type
_entity.pdbx_description
1 polymer ?
#
loop_
_entity_poly.entity_id
_entity_poly.type
_entity_poly.pdbx_seq_one_letter_code
_entity_poly.pdbx_strand_id
1 'polypeptide(L)'
;MELSDVEARAMTPFDLSWCLPEEYAPPIDGLVEKLLETPLTVSDEELESFFVLTAAKPGDKRPREGTTNYYIKSYKMTASLFLQIMDDMDVEILSQKIHEWIDFARSLAPSTIIYIRYCGCTVESVWRRQSKAGGPNQTSCLQINFHILLETKYPEVLKSLSVYALPEAQTTPSMDEKWVGLHEQALIAFFGLKSLLNLQAGGKVFTKSLATEDQELFRSLQTNTYRLLYEQTSAASEAMLDRVETYIHAIKDYESPNSRKGEHHFTDKVLDAIRRQAVPRVTSGSRLPLLIIGIDPTEQSFKESQIFFETTVPTASTTRGIFNQMIAWELELEEIDNTRVLGLHSDQALPFIDMWQWPKRHGDDALGVARLTGKYVQATKALVLLTFSEKVTAAAAGGFRRIDPLAGFGRFIDVVGIPQLKKTNSGDALYIVVPSFHPGYLMRFGAEQQVLVNKLLAYAFFVA
;
A
#
# COMPACT_ATOMS: atom_id res chain seq x y z
N MET A 1 -26.48 10.65 -15.49
CA MET A 1 -26.74 10.82 -14.05
C MET A 1 -25.48 11.43 -13.50
N GLU A 2 -25.57 12.69 -13.08
CA GLU A 2 -24.47 13.60 -12.80
C GLU A 2 -23.49 13.00 -11.78
N LEU A 3 -22.23 12.91 -12.19
CA LEU A 3 -21.11 12.48 -11.36
C LEU A 3 -20.79 13.63 -10.40
N SER A 4 -21.30 13.56 -9.17
CA SER A 4 -20.83 14.45 -8.11
C SER A 4 -19.48 13.98 -7.61
N ASP A 5 -18.54 14.91 -7.61
CA ASP A 5 -17.25 14.83 -6.93
C ASP A 5 -17.42 14.22 -5.54
N VAL A 6 -16.65 13.17 -5.25
CA VAL A 6 -16.49 12.72 -3.87
C VAL A 6 -15.47 13.67 -3.25
N GLU A 7 -15.98 14.79 -2.72
CA GLU A 7 -15.21 15.72 -1.92
C GLU A 7 -14.51 14.96 -0.79
N ALA A 8 -13.23 15.26 -0.58
CA ALA A 8 -12.47 14.89 0.62
C ALA A 8 -12.98 15.69 1.85
N ARG A 9 -14.30 15.77 2.03
CA ARG A 9 -14.90 16.35 3.24
C ARG A 9 -14.60 15.43 4.42
N ALA A 10 -14.38 16.02 5.59
CA ALA A 10 -14.37 15.26 6.83
C ALA A 10 -15.66 14.43 6.92
N MET A 11 -15.55 13.14 7.24
CA MET A 11 -16.72 12.29 7.41
C MET A 11 -17.65 12.92 8.44
N THR A 12 -18.88 13.16 8.04
CA THR A 12 -19.95 13.61 8.91
C THR A 12 -20.68 12.39 9.48
N PRO A 13 -21.42 12.53 10.60
CA PRO A 13 -22.30 11.46 11.09
C PRO A 13 -23.30 10.94 10.03
N PHE A 14 -23.64 11.74 9.01
CA PHE A 14 -24.45 11.32 7.87
C PHE A 14 -23.75 10.28 6.97
N ASP A 15 -22.42 10.26 6.91
CA ASP A 15 -21.65 9.29 6.12
C ASP A 15 -21.63 7.89 6.79
N LEU A 16 -22.14 7.77 8.02
CA LEU A 16 -22.30 6.53 8.77
C LEU A 16 -23.77 6.17 9.01
N SER A 17 -24.73 6.95 8.49
CA SER A 17 -26.16 6.72 8.75
C SER A 17 -26.62 5.33 8.27
N TRP A 18 -25.90 4.72 7.33
CA TRP A 18 -26.16 3.37 6.83
C TRP A 18 -25.76 2.25 7.81
N CYS A 19 -24.95 2.55 8.83
CA CYS A 19 -24.56 1.59 9.87
C CYS A 19 -25.06 1.97 11.26
N LEU A 20 -25.83 3.05 11.38
CA LEU A 20 -26.40 3.54 12.64
C LEU A 20 -27.90 3.15 12.71
N PRO A 21 -28.46 2.97 13.93
CA PRO A 21 -29.86 2.62 14.10
C PRO A 21 -30.81 3.64 13.44
N GLU A 22 -31.89 3.18 12.79
CA GLU A 22 -32.91 4.05 12.17
C GLU A 22 -33.58 5.01 13.18
N GLU A 23 -33.77 4.55 14.41
CA GLU A 23 -34.18 5.36 15.55
C GLU A 23 -32.93 5.81 16.32
N TYR A 24 -32.31 6.91 15.87
CA TYR A 24 -31.12 7.45 16.51
C TYR A 24 -31.48 7.97 17.92
N ALA A 25 -31.37 7.12 18.93
CA ALA A 25 -31.22 7.58 20.31
C ALA A 25 -29.93 8.40 20.36
N PRO A 26 -29.92 9.60 20.96
CA PRO A 26 -28.68 10.35 21.09
C PRO A 26 -27.63 9.42 21.72
N PRO A 27 -26.40 9.36 21.17
CA PRO A 27 -25.37 8.50 21.71
C PRO A 27 -25.22 8.79 23.19
N ILE A 28 -24.95 7.76 24.00
CA ILE A 28 -24.58 7.93 25.40
C ILE A 28 -23.56 9.08 25.44
N ASP A 29 -23.87 10.15 26.18
CA ASP A 29 -23.07 11.37 26.21
C ASP A 29 -21.58 11.03 26.33
N GLY A 30 -20.78 11.44 25.34
CA GLY A 30 -19.33 11.23 25.33
C GLY A 30 -18.82 9.90 24.75
N LEU A 31 -19.66 8.95 24.31
CA LEU A 31 -19.16 7.69 23.72
C LEU A 31 -18.43 7.90 22.38
N VAL A 32 -18.91 8.81 21.54
CA VAL A 32 -18.23 9.19 20.29
C VAL A 32 -16.86 9.81 20.59
N GLU A 33 -16.81 10.71 21.57
CA GLU A 33 -15.56 11.32 22.04
C GLU A 33 -14.60 10.25 22.60
N LYS A 34 -15.10 9.32 23.40
CA LYS A 34 -14.34 8.18 23.93
C LYS A 34 -13.80 7.27 22.82
N LEU A 35 -14.59 7.01 21.78
CA LEU A 35 -14.15 6.28 20.58
C LEU A 35 -13.05 7.03 19.81
N LEU A 36 -13.09 8.35 19.76
CA LEU A 36 -12.07 9.14 19.05
C LEU A 36 -10.78 9.31 19.86
N GLU A 37 -10.90 9.45 21.18
CA GLU A 37 -9.78 9.78 22.07
C GLU A 37 -9.12 8.54 22.68
N THR A 38 -9.92 7.57 23.15
CA THR A 38 -9.46 6.39 23.90
C THR A 38 -10.10 5.08 23.43
N PRO A 39 -10.08 4.77 22.12
CA PRO A 39 -10.85 3.68 21.54
C PRO A 39 -10.52 2.28 22.11
N LEU A 40 -9.29 2.09 22.60
CA LEU A 40 -8.86 0.84 23.25
C LEU A 40 -9.63 0.54 24.54
N THR A 41 -10.26 1.54 25.16
CA THR A 41 -11.01 1.38 26.43
C THR A 41 -12.52 1.26 26.24
N VAL A 42 -13.00 1.42 25.00
CA VAL A 42 -14.42 1.26 24.67
C VAL A 42 -14.75 -0.22 24.73
N SER A 43 -15.74 -0.61 25.52
CA SER A 43 -16.13 -2.02 25.68
C SER A 43 -17.01 -2.51 24.54
N ASP A 44 -17.24 -3.83 24.48
CA ASP A 44 -18.17 -4.40 23.50
C ASP A 44 -19.62 -3.99 23.82
N GLU A 45 -19.98 -3.88 25.10
CA GLU A 45 -21.30 -3.43 25.54
C GLU A 45 -21.55 -1.95 25.21
N GLU A 46 -20.53 -1.10 25.41
CA GLU A 46 -20.58 0.30 24.96
C GLU A 46 -20.74 0.36 23.44
N LEU A 47 -20.06 -0.51 22.70
CA LEU A 47 -20.16 -0.54 21.25
C LEU A 47 -21.53 -1.03 20.75
N GLU A 48 -22.10 -2.06 21.38
CA GLU A 48 -23.45 -2.58 21.14
C GLU A 48 -24.53 -1.53 21.46
N SER A 49 -24.25 -0.56 22.33
CA SER A 49 -25.16 0.56 22.59
C SER A 49 -25.18 1.61 21.48
N PHE A 50 -24.14 1.63 20.62
CA PHE A 50 -23.98 2.61 19.53
C PHE A 50 -24.35 2.02 18.17
N PHE A 51 -24.04 0.74 17.95
CA PHE A 51 -24.33 0.02 16.71
C PHE A 51 -25.34 -1.11 16.96
N VAL A 52 -26.23 -1.36 16.00
CA VAL A 52 -27.01 -2.60 15.99
C VAL A 52 -26.09 -3.75 15.61
N LEU A 53 -25.48 -4.39 16.62
CA LEU A 53 -24.57 -5.52 16.44
C LEU A 53 -25.28 -6.86 16.65
N THR A 54 -25.03 -7.81 15.76
CA THR A 54 -25.45 -9.21 15.95
C THR A 54 -24.24 -10.10 16.14
N ALA A 55 -24.13 -10.77 17.28
CA ALA A 55 -23.08 -11.76 17.50
C ALA A 55 -23.16 -12.89 16.46
N ALA A 56 -22.07 -13.11 15.72
CA ALA A 56 -21.96 -14.16 14.72
C ALA A 56 -21.84 -15.54 15.38
N LYS A 57 -22.58 -16.53 14.87
CA LYS A 57 -22.68 -17.87 15.45
C LYS A 57 -22.38 -18.97 14.43
N PRO A 58 -21.93 -20.15 14.90
CA PRO A 58 -21.91 -21.35 14.08
C PRO A 58 -23.29 -21.62 13.48
N GLY A 59 -23.35 -21.75 12.15
CA GLY A 59 -24.60 -22.02 11.43
C GLY A 59 -25.32 -20.78 10.88
N ASP A 60 -24.78 -19.57 11.10
CA ASP A 60 -25.31 -18.37 10.45
C ASP A 60 -25.41 -18.55 8.94
N LYS A 61 -26.60 -18.24 8.40
CA LYS A 61 -26.89 -18.38 6.98
C LYS A 61 -25.96 -17.48 6.17
N ARG A 62 -25.60 -17.94 4.98
CA ARG A 62 -24.96 -17.06 4.00
C ARG A 62 -25.93 -15.91 3.69
N PRO A 63 -25.40 -14.69 3.49
CA PRO A 63 -26.22 -13.60 2.99
C PRO A 63 -26.75 -13.96 1.59
N ARG A 64 -27.77 -13.22 1.13
CA ARG A 64 -28.28 -13.40 -0.25
C ARG A 64 -27.13 -13.18 -1.24
N GLU A 65 -27.19 -13.85 -2.38
CA GLU A 65 -26.15 -13.72 -3.40
C GLU A 65 -25.98 -12.25 -3.82
N GLY A 66 -24.73 -11.78 -3.87
CA GLY A 66 -24.38 -10.37 -4.11
C GLY A 66 -24.47 -9.43 -2.90
N THR A 67 -24.97 -9.90 -1.74
CA THR A 67 -25.01 -9.09 -0.51
C THR A 67 -23.67 -9.14 0.21
N THR A 68 -23.15 -7.98 0.61
CA THR A 68 -21.95 -7.86 1.43
C THR A 68 -22.32 -7.60 2.88
N ASN A 69 -21.78 -8.40 3.79
CA ASN A 69 -21.82 -8.20 5.23
C ASN A 69 -20.60 -7.42 5.71
N TYR A 70 -20.82 -6.49 6.63
CA TYR A 70 -19.74 -5.88 7.42
C TYR A 70 -19.67 -6.52 8.79
N TYR A 71 -18.47 -6.61 9.35
CA TYR A 71 -18.24 -7.24 10.63
C TYR A 71 -17.11 -6.59 11.43
N ILE A 72 -17.20 -6.74 12.74
CA ILE A 72 -16.18 -6.33 13.71
C ILE A 72 -15.72 -7.58 14.46
N LYS A 73 -14.40 -7.76 14.59
CA LYS A 73 -13.77 -8.68 15.55
C LYS A 73 -13.31 -7.85 16.74
N SER A 74 -13.58 -8.31 17.94
CA SER A 74 -13.15 -7.64 19.18
C SER A 74 -12.36 -8.61 20.05
N TYR A 75 -11.08 -8.29 20.29
CA TYR A 75 -10.17 -9.05 21.11
C TYR A 75 -10.07 -8.38 22.49
N LYS A 76 -10.55 -9.07 23.52
CA LYS A 76 -10.58 -8.58 24.90
C LYS A 76 -9.36 -9.09 25.68
N MET A 77 -8.61 -8.20 26.31
CA MET A 77 -7.46 -8.57 27.14
C MET A 77 -7.13 -7.49 28.17
N THR A 78 -6.23 -7.78 29.12
CA THR A 78 -5.69 -6.74 30.00
C THR A 78 -4.60 -5.95 29.29
N ALA A 79 -4.37 -4.70 29.71
CA ALA A 79 -3.27 -3.87 29.22
C ALA A 79 -1.91 -4.56 29.41
N SER A 80 -1.71 -5.25 30.53
CA SER A 80 -0.47 -6.02 30.77
C SER A 80 -0.27 -7.15 29.76
N LEU A 81 -1.34 -7.88 29.43
CA LEU A 81 -1.28 -9.00 28.49
C LEU A 81 -1.06 -8.49 27.06
N PHE A 82 -1.70 -7.39 26.70
CA PHE A 82 -1.48 -6.73 25.42
C PHE A 82 -0.02 -6.33 25.21
N LEU A 83 0.62 -5.70 26.21
CA LEU A 83 2.02 -5.32 26.12
C LEU A 83 2.94 -6.54 25.91
N GLN A 84 2.66 -7.65 26.59
CA GLN A 84 3.38 -8.91 26.38
C GLN A 84 3.20 -9.44 24.95
N ILE A 85 1.96 -9.42 24.43
CA ILE A 85 1.67 -9.83 23.06
C ILE A 85 2.42 -8.94 22.06
N MET A 86 2.49 -7.63 22.30
CA MET A 86 3.24 -6.72 21.45
C MET A 86 4.74 -7.04 21.48
N ASP A 87 5.35 -7.21 22.66
CA ASP A 87 6.77 -7.58 22.78
C ASP A 87 7.10 -8.87 22.00
N ASP A 88 6.18 -9.85 22.02
CA ASP A 88 6.31 -11.12 21.31
C ASP A 88 6.11 -11.02 19.79
N MET A 89 5.52 -9.93 19.29
CA MET A 89 5.14 -9.78 17.88
C MET A 89 6.26 -9.21 16.97
N ASP A 90 7.49 -9.10 17.46
CA ASP A 90 8.66 -8.53 16.75
C ASP A 90 8.31 -7.19 16.06
N VAL A 91 8.05 -6.17 16.90
CA VAL A 91 7.44 -4.88 16.53
C VAL A 91 8.37 -3.99 15.69
N GLU A 92 9.64 -4.36 15.49
CA GLU A 92 10.63 -3.54 14.74
C GLU A 92 10.19 -3.22 13.30
N ILE A 93 9.24 -3.99 12.74
CA ILE A 93 8.74 -3.82 11.37
C ILE A 93 7.41 -3.02 11.32
N LEU A 94 6.87 -2.59 12.46
CA LEU A 94 5.51 -2.06 12.53
C LEU A 94 5.45 -0.54 12.76
N SER A 95 4.43 0.07 12.16
CA SER A 95 4.22 1.51 12.03
C SER A 95 4.19 2.28 13.36
N GLN A 96 4.42 3.60 13.28
CA GLN A 96 4.19 4.58 14.35
C GLN A 96 2.87 4.36 15.13
N LYS A 97 1.82 3.86 14.48
CA LYS A 97 0.52 3.58 15.11
C LYS A 97 0.55 2.52 16.21
N ILE A 98 1.36 1.46 16.06
CA ILE A 98 1.47 0.44 17.12
C ILE A 98 2.22 1.00 18.32
N HIS A 99 3.17 1.92 18.10
CA HIS A 99 3.84 2.62 19.18
C HIS A 99 2.84 3.47 19.98
N GLU A 100 1.90 4.16 19.32
CA GLU A 100 0.81 4.88 20.01
C GLU A 100 -0.06 3.95 20.86
N TRP A 101 -0.37 2.73 20.38
CA TRP A 101 -1.12 1.75 21.17
C TRP A 101 -0.34 1.27 22.39
N ILE A 102 0.95 0.98 22.21
CA ILE A 102 1.85 0.54 23.27
C ILE A 102 1.99 1.64 24.33
N ASP A 103 2.22 2.88 23.91
CA ASP A 103 2.38 4.02 24.82
C ASP A 103 1.09 4.32 25.57
N PHE A 104 -0.06 4.24 24.89
CA PHE A 104 -1.36 4.33 25.55
C PHE A 104 -1.55 3.19 26.56
N ALA A 105 -1.31 1.94 26.19
CA ALA A 105 -1.47 0.79 27.08
C ALA A 105 -0.53 0.85 28.30
N ARG A 106 0.69 1.39 28.15
CA ARG A 106 1.64 1.66 29.25
C ARG A 106 1.13 2.71 30.23
N SER A 107 0.29 3.64 29.76
CA SER A 107 -0.30 4.67 30.62
C SER A 107 -1.46 4.14 31.48
N LEU A 108 -2.00 2.96 31.16
CA LEU A 108 -3.11 2.33 31.89
C LEU A 108 -2.61 1.48 33.07
N ALA A 109 -3.50 1.22 34.02
CA ALA A 109 -3.23 0.21 35.05
C ALA A 109 -3.08 -1.18 34.39
N PRO A 110 -2.16 -2.04 34.86
CA PRO A 110 -1.93 -3.36 34.26
C PRO A 110 -3.18 -4.24 34.14
N SER A 111 -4.12 -4.09 35.08
CA SER A 111 -5.39 -4.82 35.14
C SER A 111 -6.51 -4.22 34.29
N THR A 112 -6.32 -3.03 33.71
CA THR A 112 -7.32 -2.39 32.86
C THR A 112 -7.61 -3.27 31.65
N ILE A 113 -8.88 -3.53 31.38
CA ILE A 113 -9.31 -4.25 30.19
C ILE A 113 -9.26 -3.31 28.99
N ILE A 114 -8.70 -3.81 27.89
CA ILE A 114 -8.66 -3.13 26.61
C ILE A 114 -9.23 -4.02 25.50
N TYR A 115 -9.61 -3.37 24.41
CA TYR A 115 -10.26 -3.96 23.25
C TYR A 115 -9.49 -3.59 21.99
N ILE A 116 -8.89 -4.61 21.36
CA ILE A 116 -8.25 -4.48 20.05
C ILE A 116 -9.25 -4.97 19.00
N ARG A 117 -9.49 -4.19 17.96
CA ARG A 117 -10.57 -4.46 17.01
C ARG A 117 -10.09 -4.70 15.59
N TYR A 118 -10.92 -5.31 14.77
CA TYR A 118 -10.73 -5.39 13.32
C TYR A 118 -12.08 -5.25 12.63
N CYS A 119 -12.18 -4.35 11.66
CA CYS A 119 -13.34 -4.18 10.80
C CYS A 119 -13.10 -4.83 9.45
N GLY A 120 -14.11 -5.44 8.84
CA GLY A 120 -13.98 -5.89 7.46
C GLY A 120 -15.31 -6.22 6.81
N CYS A 121 -15.26 -6.53 5.52
CA CYS A 121 -16.43 -6.97 4.77
C CYS A 121 -16.30 -8.41 4.22
N THR A 122 -17.43 -9.07 3.95
CA THR A 122 -17.47 -10.40 3.34
C THR A 122 -18.78 -10.69 2.62
N VAL A 123 -18.72 -11.46 1.53
CA VAL A 123 -19.89 -12.03 0.84
C VAL A 123 -20.31 -13.39 1.42
N GLU A 124 -19.56 -13.92 2.40
CA GLU A 124 -19.91 -15.14 3.12
C GLU A 124 -20.69 -14.82 4.40
N SER A 125 -21.06 -15.83 5.19
CA SER A 125 -21.47 -15.57 6.57
C SER A 125 -20.26 -15.12 7.39
N VAL A 126 -20.50 -14.17 8.30
CA VAL A 126 -19.45 -13.56 9.13
C VAL A 126 -18.69 -14.63 9.93
N TRP A 127 -19.40 -15.59 10.51
CA TRP A 127 -18.80 -16.72 11.22
C TRP A 127 -17.85 -17.52 10.32
N ARG A 128 -18.28 -17.89 9.11
CA ARG A 128 -17.45 -18.68 8.18
C ARG A 128 -16.21 -17.91 7.74
N ARG A 129 -16.33 -16.60 7.52
CA ARG A 129 -15.18 -15.75 7.18
C ARG A 129 -14.17 -15.72 8.33
N GLN A 130 -14.64 -15.63 9.57
CA GLN A 130 -13.76 -15.69 10.73
C GLN A 130 -13.01 -17.02 10.81
N SER A 131 -13.69 -18.15 10.62
CA SER A 131 -13.08 -19.49 10.69
C SER A 131 -12.05 -19.78 9.59
N LYS A 132 -11.89 -18.88 8.61
CA LYS A 132 -10.92 -18.97 7.51
C LYS A 132 -9.69 -18.08 7.69
N ALA A 133 -9.60 -17.31 8.78
CA ALA A 133 -8.40 -16.54 9.06
C ALA A 133 -7.18 -17.49 9.19
N GLY A 134 -6.07 -17.18 8.52
CA GLY A 134 -4.84 -18.00 8.58
C GLY A 134 -4.64 -19.01 7.44
N GLY A 135 -5.34 -18.88 6.30
CA GLY A 135 -5.09 -19.73 5.13
C GLY A 135 -3.63 -19.62 4.60
N PRO A 136 -3.07 -20.68 4.00
CA PRO A 136 -1.63 -20.80 3.66
C PRO A 136 -1.09 -19.76 2.67
N ASN A 137 -1.98 -19.00 2.00
CA ASN A 137 -1.61 -17.99 1.01
C ASN A 137 -1.75 -16.54 1.51
N GLN A 138 -2.13 -16.32 2.77
CA GLN A 138 -2.26 -14.97 3.33
C GLN A 138 -1.10 -14.67 4.29
N THR A 139 0.09 -14.47 3.74
CA THR A 139 1.26 -14.05 4.51
C THR A 139 1.46 -12.54 4.30
N SER A 140 1.57 -11.77 5.40
CA SER A 140 1.97 -10.33 5.48
C SER A 140 0.92 -9.25 5.82
N CYS A 141 -0.08 -9.50 6.68
CA CYS A 141 -0.84 -8.41 7.33
C CYS A 141 -0.87 -8.54 8.87
N LEU A 142 -0.92 -7.40 9.58
CA LEU A 142 -0.89 -7.31 11.04
C LEU A 142 -1.94 -8.20 11.69
N GLN A 143 -3.17 -8.17 11.19
CA GLN A 143 -4.28 -8.97 11.72
C GLN A 143 -3.96 -10.48 11.67
N ILE A 144 -3.30 -10.96 10.62
CA ILE A 144 -2.95 -12.38 10.51
C ILE A 144 -1.80 -12.73 11.44
N ASN A 145 -0.74 -11.91 11.47
CA ASN A 145 0.38 -12.14 12.38
C ASN A 145 -0.08 -12.13 13.85
N PHE A 146 -0.92 -11.15 14.21
CA PHE A 146 -1.56 -11.07 15.52
C PHE A 146 -2.40 -12.32 15.79
N HIS A 147 -3.24 -12.75 14.85
CA HIS A 147 -4.07 -13.93 15.02
C HIS A 147 -3.25 -15.22 15.21
N ILE A 148 -2.24 -15.45 14.38
CA ILE A 148 -1.33 -16.61 14.49
C ILE A 148 -0.61 -16.59 15.84
N LEU A 149 -0.15 -15.42 16.30
CA LEU A 149 0.48 -15.27 17.60
C LEU A 149 -0.49 -15.63 18.74
N LEU A 150 -1.74 -15.18 18.66
CA LEU A 150 -2.77 -15.55 19.65
C LEU A 150 -3.07 -17.05 19.62
N GLU A 151 -3.20 -17.66 18.44
CA GLU A 151 -3.42 -19.11 18.31
C GLU A 151 -2.30 -19.93 18.92
N THR A 152 -1.05 -19.47 18.77
CA THR A 152 0.14 -20.23 19.19
C THR A 152 0.56 -19.99 20.64
N LYS A 153 0.44 -18.75 21.14
CA LYS A 153 0.96 -18.36 22.46
C LYS A 153 -0.09 -17.84 23.45
N TYR A 154 -1.19 -17.27 22.98
CA TYR A 154 -2.19 -16.61 23.83
C TYR A 154 -3.63 -17.08 23.53
N PRO A 155 -3.90 -18.40 23.57
CA PRO A 155 -5.18 -18.96 23.15
C PRO A 155 -6.37 -18.51 24.02
N GLU A 156 -6.13 -18.05 25.24
CA GLU A 156 -7.13 -17.45 26.12
C GLU A 156 -7.71 -16.14 25.57
N VAL A 157 -6.88 -15.31 24.93
CA VAL A 157 -7.36 -14.09 24.26
C VAL A 157 -8.23 -14.46 23.07
N LEU A 158 -7.82 -15.48 22.30
CA LEU A 158 -8.61 -15.95 21.17
C LEU A 158 -9.97 -16.55 21.59
N LYS A 159 -10.03 -17.22 22.75
CA LYS A 159 -11.29 -17.71 23.32
C LYS A 159 -12.25 -16.59 23.71
N SER A 160 -11.73 -15.41 24.02
CA SER A 160 -12.52 -14.22 24.33
C SER A 160 -12.94 -13.41 23.09
N LEU A 161 -12.57 -13.86 21.89
CA LEU A 161 -12.89 -13.17 20.65
C LEU A 161 -14.40 -13.12 20.42
N SER A 162 -14.93 -11.90 20.42
CA SER A 162 -16.29 -11.61 19.96
C SER A 162 -16.27 -11.24 18.48
N VAL A 163 -17.19 -11.78 17.69
CA VAL A 163 -17.36 -11.41 16.29
C VAL A 163 -18.78 -10.95 16.07
N TYR A 164 -18.93 -9.72 15.59
CA TYR A 164 -20.19 -9.04 15.40
C TYR A 164 -20.43 -8.76 13.92
N ALA A 165 -21.63 -9.06 13.44
CA ALA A 165 -22.13 -8.59 12.16
C ALA A 165 -22.86 -7.25 12.34
N LEU A 166 -22.76 -6.37 11.35
CA LEU A 166 -23.58 -5.17 11.25
C LEU A 166 -24.71 -5.42 10.23
N PRO A 167 -25.89 -5.92 10.66
CA PRO A 167 -27.00 -6.25 9.76
C PRO A 167 -27.56 -5.03 9.02
N GLU A 168 -27.66 -3.88 9.66
CA GLU A 168 -28.19 -2.64 9.05
C GLU A 168 -27.28 -2.11 7.94
N ALA A 169 -26.00 -2.44 8.04
CA ALA A 169 -24.96 -2.06 7.10
C ALA A 169 -24.91 -2.93 5.83
N GLN A 170 -25.74 -3.97 5.70
CA GLN A 170 -25.68 -4.90 4.56
C GLN A 170 -25.93 -4.21 3.22
N THR A 171 -25.07 -4.48 2.24
CA THR A 171 -25.26 -3.93 0.88
C THR A 171 -26.25 -4.77 0.08
N THR A 172 -27.03 -4.13 -0.79
CA THR A 172 -27.86 -4.88 -1.76
C THR A 172 -26.99 -5.46 -2.89
N PRO A 173 -27.45 -6.53 -3.58
CA PRO A 173 -26.75 -7.11 -4.72
C PRO A 173 -26.51 -6.16 -5.90
N SER A 174 -27.24 -5.05 -5.95
CA SER A 174 -27.14 -4.02 -6.98
C SER A 174 -26.19 -2.86 -6.61
N MET A 175 -25.59 -2.90 -5.42
CA MET A 175 -24.70 -1.85 -4.96
C MET A 175 -23.35 -1.95 -5.67
N ASP A 176 -22.86 -0.82 -6.18
CA ASP A 176 -21.54 -0.71 -6.81
C ASP A 176 -20.42 -1.13 -5.83
N GLU A 177 -19.40 -1.84 -6.32
CA GLU A 177 -18.21 -2.22 -5.54
C GLU A 177 -17.52 -0.99 -4.92
N LYS A 178 -17.63 0.19 -5.55
CA LYS A 178 -17.16 1.45 -4.99
C LYS A 178 -17.79 1.76 -3.63
N TRP A 179 -19.12 1.59 -3.51
CA TRP A 179 -19.84 1.86 -2.26
C TRP A 179 -19.52 0.81 -1.19
N VAL A 180 -19.33 -0.45 -1.61
CA VAL A 180 -18.87 -1.50 -0.70
C VAL A 180 -17.52 -1.13 -0.07
N GLY A 181 -16.60 -0.63 -0.89
CA GLY A 181 -15.30 -0.17 -0.42
C GLY A 181 -15.38 1.06 0.47
N LEU A 182 -16.22 2.03 0.12
CA LEU A 182 -16.43 3.25 0.91
C LEU A 182 -17.01 2.95 2.30
N HIS A 183 -17.97 2.05 2.38
CA HIS A 183 -18.58 1.63 3.65
C HIS A 183 -17.54 0.94 4.57
N GLU A 184 -16.72 0.05 4.02
CA GLU A 184 -15.62 -0.56 4.79
C GLU A 184 -14.63 0.51 5.27
N GLN A 185 -14.30 1.49 4.41
CA GLN A 185 -13.43 2.61 4.75
C GLN A 185 -14.00 3.50 5.84
N ALA A 186 -15.29 3.82 5.77
CA ALA A 186 -15.96 4.65 6.74
C ALA A 186 -15.99 3.97 8.12
N LEU A 187 -16.25 2.66 8.19
CA LEU A 187 -16.14 1.90 9.43
C LEU A 187 -14.73 1.94 10.00
N ILE A 188 -13.70 1.66 9.18
CA ILE A 188 -12.31 1.67 9.64
C ILE A 188 -11.89 3.06 10.14
N ALA A 189 -12.30 4.11 9.44
CA ALA A 189 -12.00 5.47 9.84
C ALA A 189 -12.76 5.88 11.12
N PHE A 190 -14.00 5.43 11.30
CA PHE A 190 -14.80 5.72 12.49
C PHE A 190 -14.20 5.14 13.79
N PHE A 191 -13.78 3.87 13.77
CA PHE A 191 -13.12 3.25 14.92
C PHE A 191 -11.70 3.79 15.18
N GLY A 192 -11.17 4.55 14.22
CA GLY A 192 -9.84 5.11 14.26
C GLY A 192 -8.76 4.04 14.14
N LEU A 193 -7.67 4.39 13.45
CA LEU A 193 -6.51 3.50 13.31
C LEU A 193 -5.75 3.33 14.64
N LYS A 194 -6.20 4.00 15.72
CA LYS A 194 -5.68 3.94 17.09
C LYS A 194 -6.17 2.73 17.91
N SER A 195 -7.06 1.90 17.36
CA SER A 195 -7.51 0.65 18.01
C SER A 195 -7.70 -0.54 17.07
N LEU A 196 -7.43 -0.36 15.78
CA LEU A 196 -7.74 -1.34 14.75
C LEU A 196 -6.50 -2.09 14.24
N LEU A 197 -6.59 -3.42 14.20
CA LEU A 197 -5.68 -4.29 13.47
C LEU A 197 -5.75 -4.08 11.93
N ASN A 198 -6.72 -3.31 11.45
CA ASN A 198 -6.75 -2.81 10.08
C ASN A 198 -5.53 -1.93 9.84
N LEU A 199 -4.55 -2.50 9.13
CA LEU A 199 -3.44 -1.69 8.63
C LEU A 199 -3.84 -0.86 7.43
N GLN A 200 -4.91 -1.21 6.70
CA GLN A 200 -5.42 -0.54 5.50
C GLN A 200 -6.64 0.30 5.86
N ALA A 201 -6.79 1.44 5.18
CA ALA A 201 -8.01 2.24 5.28
C ALA A 201 -9.27 1.44 4.89
N GLY A 202 -9.14 0.31 4.20
CA GLY A 202 -10.24 -0.51 3.70
C GLY A 202 -10.51 -0.31 2.22
N GLY A 203 -11.42 -1.11 1.66
CA GLY A 203 -11.86 -1.02 0.28
C GLY A 203 -10.95 -1.73 -0.72
N LYS A 204 -11.56 -2.49 -1.63
CA LYS A 204 -10.86 -3.14 -2.76
C LYS A 204 -10.35 -2.13 -3.79
N VAL A 205 -10.98 -0.96 -3.87
CA VAL A 205 -10.70 0.11 -4.83
C VAL A 205 -10.09 1.27 -4.08
N PHE A 206 -8.92 1.74 -4.54
CA PHE A 206 -8.33 2.98 -4.04
C PHE A 206 -9.25 4.14 -4.47
N THR A 207 -10.12 4.57 -3.56
CA THR A 207 -11.10 5.66 -3.77
C THR A 207 -10.67 6.96 -3.11
N LYS A 208 -9.36 7.17 -2.90
CA LYS A 208 -8.90 8.42 -2.31
C LYS A 208 -8.78 9.49 -3.41
N SER A 209 -9.73 10.42 -3.43
CA SER A 209 -9.59 11.70 -4.12
C SER A 209 -8.44 12.47 -3.46
N LEU A 210 -7.51 13.00 -4.25
CA LEU A 210 -6.46 13.88 -3.74
C LEU A 210 -7.10 15.21 -3.32
N ALA A 211 -6.50 15.91 -2.35
CA ALA A 211 -7.11 17.14 -1.83
C ALA A 211 -7.04 18.25 -2.87
N THR A 212 -7.98 19.21 -2.84
CA THR A 212 -7.98 20.35 -3.77
C THR A 212 -6.68 21.15 -3.69
N GLU A 213 -6.09 21.27 -2.49
CA GLU A 213 -4.80 21.93 -2.27
C GLU A 213 -3.65 21.19 -2.98
N ASP A 214 -3.72 19.86 -3.08
CA ASP A 214 -2.74 19.06 -3.81
C ASP A 214 -2.85 19.32 -5.32
N GLN A 215 -4.08 19.47 -5.83
CA GLN A 215 -4.35 19.79 -7.22
C GLN A 215 -3.84 21.19 -7.59
N GLU A 216 -4.11 22.19 -6.75
CA GLU A 216 -3.63 23.56 -6.94
C GLU A 216 -2.10 23.62 -6.92
N LEU A 217 -1.46 22.95 -5.94
CA LEU A 217 -0.01 22.85 -5.86
C LEU A 217 0.57 22.17 -7.11
N PHE A 218 0.00 21.04 -7.55
CA PHE A 218 0.45 20.34 -8.76
C PHE A 218 0.35 21.24 -9.99
N ARG A 219 -0.81 21.89 -10.20
CA ARG A 219 -1.02 22.82 -11.33
C ARG A 219 -0.03 23.99 -11.30
N SER A 220 0.34 24.48 -10.11
CA SER A 220 1.32 25.57 -9.98
C SER A 220 2.73 25.21 -10.49
N LEU A 221 3.06 23.91 -10.60
CA LEU A 221 4.33 23.46 -11.16
C LEU A 221 4.37 23.52 -12.69
N GLN A 222 3.20 23.60 -13.34
CA GLN A 222 3.08 23.70 -14.80
C GLN A 222 3.86 22.59 -15.53
N THR A 223 3.70 21.35 -15.06
CA THR A 223 4.39 20.19 -15.64
C THR A 223 3.88 19.87 -17.05
N ASN A 224 4.67 19.12 -17.80
CA ASN A 224 4.33 18.65 -19.15
C ASN A 224 4.84 17.22 -19.37
N THR A 225 4.80 16.40 -18.32
CA THR A 225 5.50 15.13 -18.31
C THR A 225 4.76 14.04 -19.05
N TYR A 226 3.43 14.00 -19.06
CA TYR A 226 2.69 13.07 -19.91
C TYR A 226 3.14 13.24 -21.36
N ARG A 227 3.20 14.49 -21.82
CA ARG A 227 3.66 14.83 -23.15
C ARG A 227 5.14 14.50 -23.37
N LEU A 228 6.00 14.78 -22.38
CA LEU A 228 7.42 14.41 -22.46
C LEU A 228 7.57 12.89 -22.66
N LEU A 229 6.95 12.10 -21.79
CA LEU A 229 7.03 10.64 -21.80
C LEU A 229 6.45 10.05 -23.07
N TYR A 230 5.31 10.56 -23.54
CA TYR A 230 4.58 9.99 -24.66
C TYR A 230 5.03 10.52 -26.04
N GLU A 231 5.11 11.85 -26.19
CA GLU A 231 5.32 12.51 -27.48
C GLU A 231 6.79 12.84 -27.76
N GLN A 232 7.60 13.05 -26.72
CA GLN A 232 8.99 13.55 -26.87
C GLN A 232 10.05 12.47 -26.64
N THR A 233 9.63 11.22 -26.43
CA THR A 233 10.53 10.08 -26.42
C THR A 233 10.34 9.20 -27.66
N SER A 234 11.39 8.49 -28.05
CA SER A 234 11.40 7.50 -29.12
C SER A 234 11.83 6.14 -28.61
N ALA A 235 11.68 5.10 -29.44
CA ALA A 235 12.23 3.78 -29.15
C ALA A 235 13.74 3.87 -28.85
N ALA A 236 14.20 3.04 -27.91
CA ALA A 236 15.62 2.93 -27.59
C ALA A 236 16.41 2.33 -28.77
N SER A 237 17.67 2.75 -28.92
CA SER A 237 18.61 2.17 -29.88
C SER A 237 18.88 0.68 -29.58
N GLU A 238 19.18 -0.12 -30.60
CA GLU A 238 19.59 -1.53 -30.44
C GLU A 238 20.69 -1.70 -29.38
N ALA A 239 21.73 -0.87 -29.41
CA ALA A 239 22.82 -0.93 -28.42
C ALA A 239 22.37 -0.65 -26.96
N MET A 240 21.26 0.05 -26.74
CA MET A 240 20.66 0.19 -25.41
C MET A 240 19.86 -1.06 -25.06
N LEU A 241 19.08 -1.59 -25.99
CA LEU A 241 18.30 -2.82 -25.81
C LEU A 241 19.22 -4.01 -25.50
N ASP A 242 20.35 -4.15 -26.20
CA ASP A 242 21.35 -5.19 -25.93
C ASP A 242 21.91 -5.12 -24.51
N ARG A 243 22.10 -3.90 -23.98
CA ARG A 243 22.55 -3.69 -22.60
C ARG A 243 21.47 -4.00 -21.57
N VAL A 244 20.20 -3.72 -21.90
CA VAL A 244 19.06 -4.14 -21.09
C VAL A 244 18.93 -5.66 -21.07
N GLU A 245 19.07 -6.34 -22.21
CA GLU A 245 19.10 -7.81 -22.26
C GLU A 245 20.28 -8.39 -21.47
N THR A 246 21.47 -7.79 -21.59
CA THR A 246 22.63 -8.19 -20.79
C THR A 246 22.34 -8.09 -19.28
N TYR A 247 21.60 -7.07 -18.85
CA TYR A 247 21.14 -6.93 -17.47
C TYR A 247 20.15 -8.04 -17.07
N ILE A 248 19.16 -8.34 -17.92
CA ILE A 248 18.17 -9.40 -17.67
C ILE A 248 18.84 -10.77 -17.56
N HIS A 249 19.81 -11.07 -18.42
CA HIS A 249 20.62 -12.28 -18.30
C HIS A 249 21.44 -12.29 -17.01
N ALA A 250 22.05 -11.18 -16.63
CA ALA A 250 22.80 -11.09 -15.38
C ALA A 250 21.93 -11.31 -14.12
N ILE A 251 20.65 -10.95 -14.15
CA ILE A 251 19.69 -11.27 -13.07
C ILE A 251 19.47 -12.78 -12.97
N LYS A 252 19.17 -13.42 -14.10
CA LYS A 252 18.97 -14.88 -14.18
C LYS A 252 20.20 -15.62 -13.68
N ASP A 253 21.38 -15.19 -14.12
CA ASP A 253 22.65 -15.81 -13.76
C ASP A 253 23.04 -15.54 -12.30
N TYR A 254 22.63 -14.41 -11.72
CA TYR A 254 22.91 -14.11 -10.32
C TYR A 254 22.13 -15.02 -9.37
N GLU A 255 20.85 -15.30 -9.66
CA GLU A 255 20.02 -16.17 -8.82
C GLU A 255 20.47 -17.64 -8.88
N SER A 256 20.94 -18.09 -10.04
CA SER A 256 21.17 -19.51 -10.38
C SER A 256 22.28 -20.24 -9.57
N PRO A 257 23.28 -19.57 -8.95
CA PRO A 257 24.19 -20.23 -8.00
C PRO A 257 24.51 -19.48 -6.69
N ASN A 258 24.20 -18.18 -6.57
CA ASN A 258 24.59 -17.39 -5.38
C ASN A 258 23.48 -17.25 -4.33
N SER A 259 22.23 -17.51 -4.69
CA SER A 259 21.15 -17.65 -3.71
C SER A 259 21.33 -18.99 -2.99
N ARG A 260 21.06 -19.05 -1.68
CA ARG A 260 21.02 -20.33 -0.96
C ARG A 260 19.85 -21.14 -1.52
N LYS A 261 20.13 -21.97 -2.53
CA LYS A 261 19.24 -22.80 -3.36
C LYS A 261 18.54 -21.96 -4.45
N GLY A 262 18.66 -22.36 -5.72
CA GLY A 262 17.85 -21.87 -6.85
C GLY A 262 16.36 -22.17 -6.66
N GLU A 263 15.75 -21.50 -5.68
CA GLU A 263 14.35 -21.61 -5.29
C GLU A 263 13.44 -20.90 -6.28
N HIS A 264 13.98 -19.97 -7.09
CA HIS A 264 13.19 -19.16 -8.01
C HIS A 264 13.46 -19.56 -9.46
N HIS A 265 12.55 -20.36 -10.01
CA HIS A 265 12.66 -20.79 -11.40
C HIS A 265 12.29 -19.66 -12.38
N PHE A 266 13.30 -19.00 -12.96
CA PHE A 266 13.13 -18.06 -14.06
C PHE A 266 12.73 -18.77 -15.36
N THR A 267 11.42 -18.94 -15.53
CA THR A 267 10.85 -19.38 -16.82
C THR A 267 11.00 -18.30 -17.88
N ASP A 268 10.90 -18.68 -19.16
CA ASP A 268 10.92 -17.72 -20.26
C ASP A 268 9.80 -16.66 -20.16
N LYS A 269 8.66 -17.03 -19.57
CA LYS A 269 7.55 -16.10 -19.30
C LYS A 269 7.93 -15.03 -18.26
N VAL A 270 8.63 -15.42 -17.20
CA VAL A 270 9.11 -14.47 -16.19
C VAL A 270 10.11 -13.51 -16.81
N LEU A 271 11.05 -14.02 -17.60
CA LEU A 271 12.03 -13.19 -18.29
C LEU A 271 11.37 -12.25 -19.31
N ASP A 272 10.34 -12.71 -20.02
CA ASP A 272 9.56 -11.88 -20.93
C ASP A 272 8.79 -10.77 -20.19
N ALA A 273 8.16 -11.08 -19.05
CA ALA A 273 7.51 -10.09 -18.21
C ALA A 273 8.50 -9.02 -17.72
N ILE A 274 9.67 -9.43 -17.23
CA ILE A 274 10.75 -8.52 -16.81
C ILE A 274 11.21 -7.66 -17.99
N ARG A 275 11.38 -8.25 -19.17
CA ARG A 275 11.77 -7.54 -20.39
C ARG A 275 10.74 -6.47 -20.76
N ARG A 276 9.46 -6.85 -20.85
CA ARG A 276 8.38 -5.94 -21.25
C ARG A 276 8.26 -4.72 -20.34
N GLN A 277 8.51 -4.88 -19.04
CA GLN A 277 8.53 -3.73 -18.12
C GLN A 277 9.84 -2.93 -18.11
N ALA A 278 10.96 -3.55 -18.49
CA ALA A 278 12.27 -2.92 -18.45
C ALA A 278 12.65 -2.19 -19.74
N VAL A 279 12.01 -2.47 -20.89
CA VAL A 279 12.35 -1.77 -22.14
C VAL A 279 11.92 -0.29 -22.05
N PRO A 280 12.83 0.66 -22.29
CA PRO A 280 12.50 2.09 -22.20
C PRO A 280 12.27 2.73 -23.58
N ARG A 281 11.45 3.78 -23.60
CA ARG A 281 11.64 4.90 -24.54
C ARG A 281 12.65 5.90 -24.00
N VAL A 282 13.30 6.63 -24.89
CA VAL A 282 14.36 7.58 -24.56
C VAL A 282 14.16 8.93 -25.24
N THR A 283 14.68 9.98 -24.63
CA THR A 283 14.82 11.31 -25.25
C THR A 283 15.77 11.28 -26.44
N SER A 284 15.81 12.38 -27.21
CA SER A 284 16.77 12.59 -28.31
C SER A 284 18.24 12.44 -27.88
N GLY A 285 18.55 12.68 -26.60
CA GLY A 285 19.87 12.46 -26.01
C GLY A 285 20.16 10.99 -25.63
N SER A 286 19.31 10.05 -26.00
CA SER A 286 19.37 8.63 -25.61
C SER A 286 19.42 8.43 -24.09
N ARG A 287 18.54 9.15 -23.37
CA ARG A 287 18.37 9.04 -21.93
C ARG A 287 16.92 8.72 -21.59
N LEU A 288 16.70 7.79 -20.67
CA LEU A 288 15.40 7.50 -20.10
C LEU A 288 14.96 8.65 -19.16
N PRO A 289 13.83 9.34 -19.39
CA PRO A 289 13.39 10.43 -18.50
C PRO A 289 13.11 9.95 -17.07
N LEU A 290 12.28 8.91 -16.93
CA LEU A 290 11.79 8.44 -15.65
C LEU A 290 11.92 6.91 -15.57
N LEU A 291 12.55 6.43 -14.51
CA LEU A 291 12.56 5.02 -14.12
C LEU A 291 11.87 4.84 -12.78
N ILE A 292 10.94 3.91 -12.70
CA ILE A 292 10.30 3.51 -11.45
C ILE A 292 10.99 2.24 -10.94
N ILE A 293 11.44 2.27 -9.68
CA ILE A 293 12.13 1.14 -9.06
C ILE A 293 11.33 0.64 -7.85
N GLY A 294 10.75 -0.55 -8.00
CA GLY A 294 10.12 -1.31 -6.93
C GLY A 294 11.13 -2.07 -6.07
N ILE A 295 10.65 -2.77 -5.06
CA ILE A 295 11.50 -3.54 -4.14
C ILE A 295 11.61 -5.00 -4.56
N ASP A 296 10.51 -5.73 -4.58
CA ASP A 296 10.42 -7.12 -4.99
C ASP A 296 9.00 -7.47 -5.45
N PRO A 297 8.83 -8.37 -6.44
CA PRO A 297 7.52 -8.85 -6.84
C PRO A 297 6.93 -9.77 -5.77
N THR A 298 5.60 -9.86 -5.72
CA THR A 298 4.94 -10.85 -4.88
C THR A 298 5.21 -12.27 -5.40
N GLU A 299 5.12 -13.28 -4.53
CA GLU A 299 5.28 -14.68 -4.95
C GLU A 299 4.27 -15.08 -6.04
N GLN A 300 3.05 -14.55 -5.97
CA GLN A 300 2.03 -14.77 -6.98
C GLN A 300 2.39 -14.08 -8.30
N SER A 301 2.74 -12.79 -8.26
CA SER A 301 3.08 -12.03 -9.46
C SER A 301 4.29 -12.63 -10.20
N PHE A 302 5.29 -13.09 -9.46
CA PHE A 302 6.44 -13.79 -10.04
C PHE A 302 6.03 -15.11 -10.70
N LYS A 303 5.28 -15.98 -10.00
CA LYS A 303 4.83 -17.28 -10.55
C LYS A 303 3.94 -17.13 -11.78
N GLU A 304 3.07 -16.12 -11.78
CA GLU A 304 2.14 -15.84 -12.86
C GLU A 304 2.76 -14.97 -13.97
N SER A 305 4.03 -14.57 -13.85
CA SER A 305 4.72 -13.69 -14.81
C SER A 305 3.96 -12.39 -15.07
N GLN A 306 3.43 -11.80 -14.00
CA GLN A 306 2.63 -10.60 -14.04
C GLN A 306 3.51 -9.35 -14.17
N ILE A 307 3.11 -8.44 -15.06
CA ILE A 307 3.76 -7.13 -15.23
C ILE A 307 3.10 -6.10 -14.32
N PHE A 308 3.89 -5.38 -13.51
CA PHE A 308 3.38 -4.51 -12.43
C PHE A 308 2.19 -3.65 -12.86
N PHE A 309 2.34 -2.83 -13.90
CA PHE A 309 1.27 -1.94 -14.35
C PHE A 309 0.08 -2.65 -15.01
N GLU A 310 0.21 -3.87 -15.49
CA GLU A 310 -0.90 -4.64 -16.09
C GLU A 310 -1.72 -5.41 -15.04
N THR A 311 -1.22 -5.51 -13.81
CA THR A 311 -1.90 -6.28 -12.75
C THR A 311 -3.08 -5.57 -12.12
N THR A 312 -4.00 -6.35 -11.57
CA THR A 312 -5.06 -5.87 -10.67
C THR A 312 -4.63 -5.84 -9.21
N VAL A 313 -3.35 -6.09 -8.90
CA VAL A 313 -2.90 -6.06 -7.51
C VAL A 313 -3.07 -4.64 -6.95
N PRO A 314 -3.44 -4.50 -5.67
CA PRO A 314 -3.87 -3.20 -5.17
C PRO A 314 -2.77 -2.13 -5.21
N THR A 315 -1.49 -2.50 -5.07
CA THR A 315 -0.35 -1.58 -5.14
C THR A 315 -0.16 -0.99 -6.54
N ALA A 316 -0.30 -1.81 -7.58
CA ALA A 316 -0.25 -1.36 -8.96
C ALA A 316 -1.47 -0.48 -9.29
N SER A 317 -2.66 -0.90 -8.88
CA SER A 317 -3.90 -0.13 -9.07
C SER A 317 -3.83 1.26 -8.43
N THR A 318 -3.33 1.33 -7.19
CA THR A 318 -3.10 2.60 -6.49
C THR A 318 -2.10 3.49 -7.23
N THR A 319 -0.99 2.90 -7.69
CA THR A 319 0.03 3.65 -8.45
C THR A 319 -0.57 4.20 -9.74
N ARG A 320 -1.30 3.38 -10.51
CA ARG A 320 -2.00 3.82 -11.72
C ARG A 320 -2.99 4.94 -11.44
N GLY A 321 -3.81 4.80 -10.39
CA GLY A 321 -4.80 5.81 -10.01
C GLY A 321 -4.16 7.18 -9.75
N ILE A 322 -3.05 7.20 -8.99
CA ILE A 322 -2.33 8.45 -8.69
C ILE A 322 -1.74 9.06 -9.97
N PHE A 323 -1.08 8.26 -10.81
CA PHE A 323 -0.51 8.76 -12.08
C PHE A 323 -1.60 9.25 -13.05
N ASN A 324 -2.71 8.52 -13.22
CA ASN A 324 -3.82 8.93 -14.08
C ASN A 324 -4.45 10.24 -13.59
N GLN A 325 -4.57 10.42 -12.27
CA GLN A 325 -5.04 11.67 -11.67
C GLN A 325 -4.13 12.85 -12.00
N MET A 326 -2.82 12.67 -11.86
CA MET A 326 -1.83 13.72 -12.17
C MET A 326 -1.81 14.05 -13.66
N ILE A 327 -1.93 13.04 -14.52
CA ILE A 327 -2.07 13.26 -15.97
C ILE A 327 -3.35 14.03 -16.28
N ALA A 328 -4.48 13.71 -15.63
CA ALA A 328 -5.71 14.46 -15.81
C ALA A 328 -5.57 15.93 -15.38
N TRP A 329 -4.85 16.19 -14.28
CA TRP A 329 -4.57 17.56 -13.83
C TRP A 329 -3.66 18.32 -14.79
N GLU A 330 -2.60 17.69 -15.30
CA GLU A 330 -1.67 18.28 -16.26
C GLU A 330 -2.35 18.61 -17.60
N LEU A 331 -3.25 17.74 -18.04
CA LEU A 331 -4.00 17.90 -19.29
C LEU A 331 -5.30 18.71 -19.13
N GLU A 332 -5.56 19.26 -17.94
CA GLU A 332 -6.77 20.01 -17.61
C GLU A 332 -8.08 19.26 -17.94
N LEU A 333 -8.08 17.94 -17.73
CA LEU A 333 -9.25 17.09 -17.98
C LEU A 333 -10.24 17.14 -16.82
N GLU A 334 -11.54 17.17 -17.15
CA GLU A 334 -12.63 17.06 -16.18
C GLU A 334 -12.74 15.64 -15.61
N GLU A 335 -12.46 14.62 -16.42
CA GLU A 335 -12.56 13.21 -16.03
C GLU A 335 -11.20 12.50 -16.07
N ILE A 336 -11.02 11.56 -15.13
CA ILE A 336 -9.82 10.72 -15.04
C ILE A 336 -9.95 9.53 -15.98
N ASP A 337 -9.14 9.52 -17.04
CA ASP A 337 -9.00 8.35 -17.90
C ASP A 337 -8.04 7.32 -17.27
N ASN A 338 -8.62 6.21 -16.79
CA ASN A 338 -7.87 5.15 -16.13
C ASN A 338 -6.94 4.34 -17.05
N THR A 339 -7.01 4.55 -18.37
CA THR A 339 -6.23 3.78 -19.36
C THR A 339 -4.89 4.44 -19.71
N ARG A 340 -4.67 5.71 -19.36
CA ARG A 340 -3.49 6.47 -19.81
C ARG A 340 -2.16 5.86 -19.35
N VAL A 341 -2.06 5.46 -18.07
CA VAL A 341 -0.85 4.79 -17.56
C VAL A 341 -0.62 3.43 -18.22
N LEU A 342 -1.68 2.68 -18.53
CA LEU A 342 -1.56 1.43 -19.28
C LEU A 342 -1.06 1.69 -20.70
N GLY A 343 -1.51 2.76 -21.35
CA GLY A 343 -1.01 3.20 -22.65
C GLY A 343 0.48 3.56 -22.58
N LEU A 344 0.87 4.42 -21.63
CA LEU A 344 2.28 4.79 -21.41
C LEU A 344 3.16 3.55 -21.19
N HIS A 345 2.68 2.59 -20.41
CA HIS A 345 3.40 1.35 -20.17
C HIS A 345 3.50 0.47 -21.42
N SER A 346 2.38 0.27 -22.12
CA SER A 346 2.32 -0.52 -23.37
C SER A 346 3.25 0.04 -24.44
N ASP A 347 3.37 1.37 -24.49
CA ASP A 347 4.26 2.08 -25.41
C ASP A 347 5.69 2.21 -24.89
N GLN A 348 6.04 1.55 -23.77
CA GLN A 348 7.38 1.55 -23.16
C GLN A 348 7.83 2.92 -22.62
N ALA A 349 6.92 3.88 -22.49
CA ALA A 349 7.17 5.22 -21.97
C ALA A 349 7.27 5.27 -20.43
N LEU A 350 6.86 4.20 -19.74
CA LEU A 350 6.87 4.11 -18.28
C LEU A 350 7.52 2.80 -17.81
N PRO A 351 8.86 2.66 -17.92
CA PRO A 351 9.54 1.45 -17.51
C PRO A 351 9.54 1.29 -15.99
N PHE A 352 9.43 0.04 -15.56
CA PHE A 352 9.40 -0.39 -14.18
C PHE A 352 10.34 -1.57 -13.98
N ILE A 353 11.16 -1.53 -12.93
CA ILE A 353 11.97 -2.68 -12.50
C ILE A 353 11.86 -2.83 -10.99
N ASP A 354 11.98 -4.05 -10.48
CA ASP A 354 12.24 -4.26 -9.05
C ASP A 354 13.74 -4.33 -8.78
N MET A 355 14.15 -3.92 -7.57
CA MET A 355 15.55 -4.11 -7.14
C MET A 355 15.87 -5.61 -7.00
N TRP A 356 14.98 -6.39 -6.37
CA TRP A 356 14.98 -7.85 -6.44
C TRP A 356 13.96 -8.30 -7.46
N GLN A 357 14.39 -9.05 -8.48
CA GLN A 357 13.50 -9.52 -9.55
C GLN A 357 12.76 -10.82 -9.18
N TRP A 358 12.82 -11.22 -7.91
CA TRP A 358 12.22 -12.44 -7.37
C TRP A 358 11.68 -12.20 -5.95
N PRO A 359 10.70 -13.00 -5.49
CA PRO A 359 10.14 -12.87 -4.14
C PRO A 359 11.12 -13.39 -3.07
N LYS A 360 10.81 -13.17 -1.79
CA LYS A 360 11.57 -13.72 -0.63
C LYS A 360 13.04 -13.27 -0.56
N ARG A 361 13.21 -11.97 -0.35
CA ARG A 361 14.52 -11.30 -0.20
C ARG A 361 15.36 -11.93 0.92
N HIS A 362 16.65 -12.11 0.64
CA HIS A 362 17.67 -12.37 1.66
C HIS A 362 18.54 -11.12 1.86
N GLY A 363 18.85 -10.80 3.12
CA GLY A 363 19.65 -9.62 3.46
C GLY A 363 21.04 -9.63 2.85
N ASP A 364 21.64 -10.82 2.73
CA ASP A 364 22.99 -11.02 2.20
C ASP A 364 23.10 -10.64 0.71
N ASP A 365 21.99 -10.68 -0.04
CA ASP A 365 21.95 -10.37 -1.48
C ASP A 365 21.80 -8.88 -1.79
N ALA A 366 21.48 -8.06 -0.79
CA ALA A 366 21.03 -6.68 -1.00
C ALA A 366 22.03 -5.85 -1.81
N LEU A 367 23.33 -6.02 -1.56
CA LEU A 367 24.38 -5.33 -2.29
C LEU A 367 24.55 -5.86 -3.73
N GLY A 368 24.44 -7.17 -3.92
CA GLY A 368 24.56 -7.80 -5.24
C GLY A 368 23.44 -7.34 -6.18
N VAL A 369 22.20 -7.36 -5.69
CA VAL A 369 21.04 -6.89 -6.46
C VAL A 369 21.10 -5.39 -6.71
N ALA A 370 21.52 -4.58 -5.73
CA ALA A 370 21.71 -3.14 -5.93
C ALA A 370 22.68 -2.88 -7.08
N ARG A 371 23.81 -3.61 -7.14
CA ARG A 371 24.77 -3.49 -8.25
C ARG A 371 24.17 -3.87 -9.60
N LEU A 372 23.31 -4.89 -9.66
CA LEU A 372 22.60 -5.26 -10.88
C LEU A 372 21.65 -4.15 -11.33
N THR A 373 20.84 -3.60 -10.42
CA THR A 373 19.99 -2.43 -10.69
C THR A 373 20.81 -1.24 -11.19
N GLY A 374 21.99 -1.00 -10.61
CA GLY A 374 22.92 0.02 -11.08
C GLY A 374 23.40 -0.19 -12.52
N LYS A 375 23.59 -1.43 -12.98
CA LYS A 375 23.92 -1.74 -14.38
C LYS A 375 22.78 -1.33 -15.32
N TYR A 376 21.53 -1.57 -14.93
CA TYR A 376 20.37 -1.12 -15.72
C TYR A 376 20.30 0.41 -15.80
N VAL A 377 20.42 1.10 -14.66
CA VAL A 377 20.43 2.58 -14.63
C VAL A 377 21.54 3.16 -15.51
N GLN A 378 22.72 2.54 -15.51
CA GLN A 378 23.83 2.94 -16.38
C GLN A 378 23.54 2.65 -17.87
N ALA A 379 22.89 1.53 -18.18
CA ALA A 379 22.53 1.15 -19.54
C ALA A 379 21.52 2.13 -20.17
N THR A 380 20.50 2.52 -19.40
CA THR A 380 19.41 3.40 -19.85
C THR A 380 19.71 4.89 -19.68
N LYS A 381 20.74 5.23 -18.89
CA LYS A 381 21.10 6.61 -18.53
C LYS A 381 19.89 7.37 -17.96
N ALA A 382 19.16 6.72 -17.05
CA ALA A 382 17.95 7.28 -16.46
C ALA A 382 18.23 8.64 -15.77
N LEU A 383 17.37 9.63 -16.01
CA LEU A 383 17.49 10.98 -15.46
C LEU A 383 16.86 11.06 -14.07
N VAL A 384 15.64 10.55 -13.92
CA VAL A 384 14.90 10.54 -12.65
C VAL A 384 14.61 9.10 -12.23
N LEU A 385 14.90 8.78 -10.96
CA LEU A 385 14.63 7.50 -10.33
C LEU A 385 13.55 7.71 -9.25
N LEU A 386 12.32 7.25 -9.51
CA LEU A 386 11.29 7.14 -8.47
C LEU A 386 11.48 5.83 -7.73
N THR A 387 11.92 5.88 -6.47
CA THR A 387 12.28 4.69 -5.70
C THR A 387 11.22 4.36 -4.67
N PHE A 388 10.62 3.17 -4.74
CA PHE A 388 9.65 2.71 -3.76
C PHE A 388 10.32 1.97 -2.61
N SER A 389 10.24 2.55 -1.40
CA SER A 389 10.82 2.09 -0.11
C SER A 389 12.19 2.67 0.25
N GLU A 390 12.49 2.61 1.54
CA GLU A 390 13.77 3.02 2.13
C GLU A 390 14.95 2.25 1.54
N LYS A 391 14.84 0.92 1.39
CA LYS A 391 15.96 0.09 0.90
C LYS A 391 16.36 0.43 -0.53
N VAL A 392 15.37 0.63 -1.40
CA VAL A 392 15.60 1.00 -2.81
C VAL A 392 16.19 2.41 -2.88
N THR A 393 15.65 3.32 -2.06
CA THR A 393 16.18 4.69 -1.93
C THR A 393 17.64 4.67 -1.46
N ALA A 394 17.96 3.93 -0.41
CA ALA A 394 19.30 3.79 0.16
C ALA A 394 20.31 3.25 -0.87
N ALA A 395 19.90 2.27 -1.68
CA ALA A 395 20.71 1.75 -2.78
C ALA A 395 20.95 2.81 -3.88
N ALA A 396 19.90 3.50 -4.32
CA ALA A 396 20.01 4.55 -5.33
C ALA A 396 20.83 5.75 -4.82
N ALA A 397 20.64 6.15 -3.56
CA ALA A 397 21.39 7.21 -2.90
C ALA A 397 22.87 6.86 -2.71
N GLY A 398 23.18 5.57 -2.50
CA GLY A 398 24.54 5.02 -2.44
C GLY A 398 25.18 4.74 -3.81
N GLY A 399 24.59 5.21 -4.90
CA GLY A 399 25.15 5.00 -6.24
C GLY A 399 25.19 3.53 -6.66
N PHE A 400 24.31 2.71 -6.09
CA PHE A 400 24.20 1.26 -6.30
C PHE A 400 25.47 0.45 -5.96
N ARG A 401 26.43 1.03 -5.23
CA ARG A 401 27.65 0.34 -4.74
C ARG A 401 27.65 0.06 -3.24
N ARG A 402 26.81 0.77 -2.52
CA ARG A 402 26.55 0.59 -1.10
C ARG A 402 25.07 0.84 -0.88
N ILE A 403 24.53 0.24 0.15
CA ILE A 403 23.23 0.62 0.68
C ILE A 403 23.56 1.65 1.74
N ASP A 404 23.48 2.92 1.35
CA ASP A 404 23.82 4.01 2.26
C ASP A 404 22.61 4.23 3.16
N PRO A 405 22.71 4.02 4.49
CA PRO A 405 21.68 4.57 5.38
C PRO A 405 21.60 6.06 5.07
N LEU A 406 20.39 6.61 5.01
CA LEU A 406 20.10 7.95 4.49
C LEU A 406 20.88 9.01 5.26
N ALA A 407 22.15 9.20 4.88
CA ALA A 407 23.14 9.81 5.74
C ALA A 407 22.80 11.27 5.95
N GLY A 408 22.52 11.63 7.21
CA GLY A 408 22.10 12.97 7.61
C GLY A 408 20.59 13.15 7.82
N PHE A 409 19.77 12.16 7.51
CA PHE A 409 18.33 12.19 7.77
C PHE A 409 17.98 11.15 8.84
N GLY A 410 17.30 11.57 9.90
CA GLY A 410 17.00 10.71 11.05
C GLY A 410 16.12 9.52 10.68
N ARG A 411 15.04 9.75 9.92
CA ARG A 411 14.08 8.72 9.50
C ARG A 411 13.79 8.81 8.00
N PHE A 412 13.41 7.69 7.37
CA PHE A 412 13.05 7.66 5.95
C PHE A 412 11.96 8.68 5.59
N ILE A 413 10.94 8.85 6.43
CA ILE A 413 9.89 9.85 6.22
C ILE A 413 10.44 11.27 6.04
N ASP A 414 11.59 11.59 6.64
CA ASP A 414 12.18 12.92 6.57
C ASP A 414 12.85 13.20 5.19
N VAL A 415 13.08 12.16 4.37
CA VAL A 415 13.61 12.31 2.98
C VAL A 415 12.58 12.07 1.89
N VAL A 416 11.45 11.47 2.23
CA VAL A 416 10.44 11.14 1.23
C VAL A 416 9.94 12.45 0.62
N GLY A 417 9.94 12.53 -0.70
CA GLY A 417 9.53 13.71 -1.46
C GLY A 417 10.63 14.71 -1.75
N ILE A 418 11.85 14.50 -1.23
CA ILE A 418 12.97 15.41 -1.40
C ILE A 418 13.89 14.86 -2.51
N PRO A 419 13.96 15.50 -3.69
CA PRO A 419 14.84 15.06 -4.76
C PRO A 419 16.31 15.14 -4.35
N GLN A 420 17.08 14.12 -4.71
CA GLN A 420 18.50 14.06 -4.41
C GLN A 420 19.31 13.83 -5.68
N LEU A 421 20.18 14.78 -6.02
CA LEU A 421 21.13 14.60 -7.11
C LEU A 421 22.20 13.58 -6.69
N LYS A 422 22.36 12.52 -7.49
CA LYS A 422 23.28 11.42 -7.28
C LYS A 422 24.02 11.10 -8.57
N LYS A 423 25.06 10.27 -8.45
CA LYS A 423 25.91 9.85 -9.57
C LYS A 423 26.11 8.35 -9.52
N THR A 424 26.07 7.68 -10.67
CA THR A 424 26.50 6.28 -10.74
C THR A 424 28.01 6.24 -10.51
N ASN A 425 28.50 5.26 -9.77
CA ASN A 425 29.92 5.22 -9.48
C ASN A 425 30.78 4.69 -10.66
N SER A 426 30.19 4.06 -11.67
CA SER A 426 30.85 3.43 -12.83
C SER A 426 30.85 4.29 -14.11
N GLY A 427 30.22 5.46 -14.09
CA GLY A 427 30.19 6.38 -15.22
C GLY A 427 29.62 7.73 -14.80
N ASP A 428 29.89 8.78 -15.57
CA ASP A 428 29.45 10.15 -15.27
C ASP A 428 27.92 10.37 -15.33
N ALA A 429 27.11 9.31 -15.29
CA ALA A 429 25.66 9.42 -15.27
C ALA A 429 25.20 10.01 -13.93
N LEU A 430 24.78 11.27 -14.00
CA LEU A 430 24.04 11.97 -12.97
C LEU A 430 22.56 11.61 -13.10
N TYR A 431 21.91 11.38 -11.97
CA TYR A 431 20.48 11.10 -11.89
C TYR A 431 19.92 11.69 -10.60
N ILE A 432 18.60 11.87 -10.57
CA ILE A 432 17.88 12.42 -9.44
C ILE A 432 17.05 11.32 -8.81
N VAL A 433 17.32 11.02 -7.54
CA VAL A 433 16.54 10.07 -6.75
C VAL A 433 15.38 10.82 -6.12
N VAL A 434 14.18 10.29 -6.30
CA VAL A 434 12.95 10.80 -5.69
C VAL A 434 12.42 9.71 -4.74
N PRO A 435 12.71 9.80 -3.43
CA PRO A 435 12.43 8.73 -2.48
C PRO A 435 10.95 8.59 -2.16
N SER A 436 10.26 7.54 -2.59
CA SER A 436 8.82 7.36 -2.31
C SER A 436 8.55 6.25 -1.29
N PHE A 437 7.49 6.41 -0.52
CA PHE A 437 6.90 5.27 0.17
C PHE A 437 6.50 4.19 -0.84
N HIS A 438 6.60 2.94 -0.42
CA HIS A 438 6.07 1.84 -1.21
C HIS A 438 4.54 2.01 -1.35
N PRO A 439 3.93 1.79 -2.53
CA PRO A 439 2.48 1.97 -2.71
C PRO A 439 1.66 1.12 -1.72
N GLY A 440 2.16 -0.06 -1.35
CA GLY A 440 1.54 -0.90 -0.31
C GLY A 440 1.54 -0.27 1.09
N TYR A 441 2.49 0.61 1.40
CA TYR A 441 2.48 1.42 2.62
C TYR A 441 1.38 2.48 2.54
N LEU A 442 1.23 3.18 1.41
CA LEU A 442 0.19 4.21 1.21
C LEU A 442 -1.22 3.64 1.36
N MET A 443 -1.45 2.48 0.76
CA MET A 443 -2.70 1.73 0.88
C MET A 443 -3.01 1.29 2.30
N ARG A 444 -1.95 0.92 3.04
CA ARG A 444 -2.06 0.56 4.44
C ARG A 444 -2.42 1.82 5.21
N PHE A 445 -1.49 2.74 5.38
CA PHE A 445 -1.62 3.68 6.47
C PHE A 445 -2.60 4.83 6.24
N GLY A 446 -3.15 4.98 5.03
CA GLY A 446 -3.99 6.11 4.69
C GLY A 446 -3.17 7.41 4.68
N ALA A 447 -3.42 8.27 3.71
CA ALA A 447 -2.59 9.44 3.49
C ALA A 447 -2.91 10.61 4.46
N GLU A 448 -2.79 10.42 5.78
CA GLU A 448 -2.53 11.57 6.68
C GLU A 448 -1.15 12.20 6.41
N GLN A 449 -0.31 11.52 5.59
CA GLN A 449 0.94 12.02 5.02
C GLN A 449 0.80 12.38 3.53
N GLN A 450 -0.38 12.89 3.14
CA GLN A 450 -0.72 13.33 1.77
C GLN A 450 0.29 14.34 1.18
N VAL A 451 0.92 15.13 2.04
CA VAL A 451 1.94 16.12 1.69
C VAL A 451 3.14 15.49 0.97
N LEU A 452 3.43 14.20 1.18
CA LEU A 452 4.65 13.56 0.68
C LEU A 452 4.47 12.99 -0.73
N VAL A 453 3.42 12.22 -1.01
CA VAL A 453 3.20 11.56 -2.32
C VAL A 453 2.90 12.54 -3.44
N ASN A 454 2.25 13.66 -3.10
CA ASN A 454 1.95 14.71 -4.06
C ASN A 454 3.16 15.59 -4.33
N LYS A 455 4.00 15.89 -3.32
CA LYS A 455 5.33 16.48 -3.57
C LYS A 455 6.20 15.53 -4.41
N LEU A 456 6.16 14.23 -4.11
CA LEU A 456 6.99 13.19 -4.73
C LEU A 456 6.86 13.09 -6.24
N LEU A 457 5.64 12.93 -6.73
CA LEU A 457 5.43 12.73 -8.16
C LEU A 457 5.47 14.06 -8.89
N ALA A 458 4.99 15.14 -8.28
CA ALA A 458 5.05 16.47 -8.87
C ALA A 458 6.51 16.97 -9.04
N TYR A 459 7.43 16.61 -8.13
CA TYR A 459 8.86 16.85 -8.34
C TYR A 459 9.52 15.89 -9.34
N ALA A 460 9.15 14.61 -9.36
CA ALA A 460 9.65 13.68 -10.38
C ALA A 460 9.23 14.12 -11.81
N PHE A 461 8.05 14.72 -11.91
CA PHE A 461 7.47 15.28 -13.13
C PHE A 461 8.03 16.67 -13.49
N PHE A 462 8.41 17.49 -12.52
CA PHE A 462 9.07 18.79 -12.76
C PHE A 462 10.53 18.67 -13.24
N VAL A 463 11.23 17.60 -12.82
CA VAL A 463 12.67 17.43 -13.03
C VAL A 463 13.01 16.64 -14.31
N ALA A 464 12.09 15.78 -14.76
CA ALA A 464 12.20 15.07 -16.03
C ALA A 464 11.83 16.01 -17.18
#